data_AF-A0A7C6QJ66-F1
#
_entry.id   AF-A0A7C6QJ66-F1
#
_cell.length_a   1.000
_cell.length_b   1.000
_cell.length_c   1.000
_cell.angle_alpha   90.00
_cell.angle_beta   90.00
_cell.angle_gamma   90.00
#
_symmetry.space_group_name_H-M   'P 1'
#
loop_
_entity.id
_entity.type
_entity.pdbx_description
1 polymer ?
#
loop_
_entity_poly.entity_id
_entity_poly.type
_entity_poly.pdbx_seq_one_letter_code
_entity_poly.pdbx_strand_id
1 'polypeptide(L)'
;MSLEAFKELVDAIGGVEFYVPQDMKKKDQDPRLNIDLKQGHQRLDGDKALQLVRFRGYPNADIGRIETQQRFLLALADQLLTVANVPKLPQLVSIFAERVETDLSFRDLQWFARKVMDLDAETDITVATLPIAGFGNYQGHNYVYLAKDNLLELINQTINPFKYPITAGDISIIRLQDNRSG
;
A
#
# COMPACT_ATOMS: atom_id res chain seq x y z
N MET A 1 -7.93 5.75 8.69
CA MET A 1 -7.21 6.95 8.23
C MET A 1 -8.08 7.71 7.23
N SER A 2 -8.28 9.02 7.42
CA SER A 2 -9.02 9.85 6.47
C SER A 2 -8.16 10.23 5.25
N LEU A 3 -8.78 10.71 4.16
CA LEU A 3 -8.03 11.21 2.99
C LEU A 3 -7.15 12.41 3.37
N GLU A 4 -7.62 13.27 4.26
CA GLU A 4 -6.86 14.45 4.72
C GLU A 4 -5.65 14.04 5.57
N ALA A 5 -5.79 13.02 6.43
CA ALA A 5 -4.67 12.48 7.18
C ALA A 5 -3.52 12.00 6.28
N PHE A 6 -3.85 11.33 5.18
CA PHE A 6 -2.87 10.88 4.19
C PHE A 6 -2.13 12.08 3.57
N LYS A 7 -2.86 13.13 3.17
CA LYS A 7 -2.26 14.34 2.59
C LYS A 7 -1.34 15.05 3.60
N GLU A 8 -1.83 15.25 4.82
CA GLU A 8 -1.08 15.90 5.90
C GLU A 8 0.25 15.18 6.17
N LEU A 9 0.25 13.84 6.16
CA LEU A 9 1.48 13.04 6.34
C LEU A 9 2.48 13.22 5.19
N VAL A 10 2.01 13.22 3.94
CA VAL A 10 2.86 13.45 2.75
C VAL A 10 3.43 14.87 2.75
N ASP A 11 2.61 15.86 3.10
CA ASP A 11 3.04 17.26 3.13
C ASP A 11 4.03 17.53 4.27
N ALA A 12 3.86 16.88 5.42
CA ALA A 12 4.77 17.02 6.55
C ALA A 12 6.21 16.59 6.21
N ILE A 13 6.40 15.56 5.36
CA ILE A 13 7.72 15.16 4.87
C ILE A 13 8.23 16.00 3.69
N GLY A 14 7.44 16.96 3.20
CA GLY A 14 7.80 17.85 2.10
C GLY A 14 7.47 17.30 0.70
N GLY A 15 6.52 16.37 0.61
CA GLY A 15 6.16 15.64 -0.60
C GLY A 15 7.10 14.48 -0.92
N VAL A 16 6.75 13.70 -1.95
CA VAL A 16 7.49 12.50 -2.39
C VAL A 16 7.94 12.67 -3.83
N GLU A 17 9.23 12.48 -4.12
CA GLU A 17 9.72 12.37 -5.50
C GLU A 17 9.24 11.05 -6.11
N PHE A 18 8.51 11.12 -7.23
CA PHE A 18 7.92 9.93 -7.84
C PHE A 18 7.91 10.01 -9.37
N TYR A 19 8.17 8.87 -10.02
CA TYR A 19 7.96 8.72 -11.46
C TYR A 19 6.52 8.26 -11.73
N VAL A 20 5.68 9.18 -12.19
CA VAL A 20 4.31 8.85 -12.59
C VAL A 20 4.35 8.03 -13.89
N PRO A 21 3.80 6.80 -13.93
CA PRO A 21 4.02 5.85 -15.04
C PRO A 21 3.31 6.23 -16.34
N GLN A 22 2.25 7.04 -16.29
CA GLN A 22 1.47 7.47 -17.44
C GLN A 22 0.69 8.75 -17.11
N ASP A 23 0.19 9.45 -18.12
CA ASP A 23 -0.77 10.54 -17.91
C ASP A 23 -2.04 9.98 -17.23
N MET A 24 -2.39 10.52 -16.07
CA MET A 24 -3.56 10.14 -15.30
C MET A 24 -4.58 11.26 -15.37
N LYS A 25 -5.73 11.00 -15.99
CA LYS A 25 -6.84 11.95 -16.06
C LYS A 25 -8.16 11.30 -15.71
N LYS A 26 -8.86 11.88 -14.74
CA LYS A 26 -10.23 11.52 -14.40
C LYS A 26 -10.98 12.74 -13.89
N LYS A 27 -12.15 13.01 -14.47
CA LYS A 27 -13.09 13.97 -13.92
C LYS A 27 -14.07 13.24 -13.01
N ASP A 28 -14.38 13.86 -11.89
CA ASP A 28 -15.37 13.39 -10.93
C ASP A 28 -16.44 14.48 -10.72
N GLN A 29 -17.60 14.10 -10.20
CA GLN A 29 -18.65 15.07 -9.89
C GLN A 29 -18.22 15.97 -8.72
N ASP A 30 -17.47 15.41 -7.78
CA ASP A 30 -16.80 16.18 -6.75
C ASP A 30 -15.43 16.64 -7.29
N PRO A 31 -15.22 17.95 -7.52
CA PRO A 31 -13.98 18.47 -8.08
C PRO A 31 -12.74 18.14 -7.25
N ARG A 32 -12.90 17.87 -5.95
CA ARG A 32 -11.83 17.46 -5.02
C ARG A 32 -11.32 16.05 -5.31
N LEU A 33 -12.03 15.29 -6.13
CA LEU A 33 -11.68 13.93 -6.53
C LEU A 33 -11.18 13.86 -7.98
N ASN A 34 -11.02 15.02 -8.64
CA ASN A 34 -10.40 15.09 -9.96
C ASN A 34 -8.95 14.61 -9.90
N ILE A 35 -8.52 13.91 -10.95
CA ILE A 35 -7.15 13.45 -11.15
C ILE A 35 -6.63 14.10 -12.42
N ASP A 36 -5.50 14.79 -12.31
CA ASP A 36 -4.72 15.33 -13.43
C ASP A 36 -3.22 15.27 -13.06
N LEU A 37 -2.59 14.13 -13.35
CA LEU A 37 -1.15 13.94 -13.20
C LEU A 37 -0.52 13.68 -14.57
N LYS A 38 0.61 14.31 -14.82
CA LYS A 38 1.42 14.06 -16.01
C LYS A 38 2.38 12.92 -15.79
N GLN A 39 2.65 12.15 -16.83
CA GLN A 39 3.72 11.17 -16.82
C GLN A 39 5.07 11.85 -16.55
N GLY A 40 5.95 11.16 -15.81
CA GLY A 40 7.32 11.59 -15.57
C GLY A 40 7.65 11.84 -14.10
N HIS A 41 8.92 12.19 -13.85
CA HIS A 41 9.40 12.55 -12.51
C HIS A 41 8.81 13.87 -12.06
N GLN A 42 8.21 13.84 -10.87
CA GLN A 42 7.73 15.04 -10.20
C GLN A 42 7.63 14.82 -8.70
N ARG A 43 7.66 15.92 -7.96
CA ARG A 43 7.30 15.92 -6.55
C ARG A 43 5.79 15.89 -6.38
N LEU A 44 5.31 14.91 -5.64
CA LEU A 44 3.93 14.74 -5.26
C LEU A 44 3.72 15.29 -3.84
N ASP A 45 3.01 16.41 -3.75
CA ASP A 45 2.39 16.87 -2.50
C ASP A 45 1.22 15.95 -2.11
N GLY A 46 0.59 16.19 -0.96
CA GLY A 46 -0.50 15.37 -0.45
C GLY A 46 -1.64 15.19 -1.45
N ASP A 47 -2.05 16.27 -2.14
CA ASP A 47 -3.12 16.22 -3.14
C ASP A 47 -2.73 15.37 -4.36
N LYS A 48 -1.52 15.57 -4.92
CA LYS A 48 -1.04 14.79 -6.05
C LYS A 48 -0.77 13.33 -5.69
N ALA A 49 -0.23 13.07 -4.50
CA ALA A 49 -0.07 11.72 -3.99
C ALA A 49 -1.43 11.03 -3.85
N LEU A 50 -2.46 11.75 -3.40
CA LEU A 50 -3.80 11.21 -3.29
C LEU A 50 -4.39 10.90 -4.67
N GLN A 51 -4.16 11.76 -5.66
CA GLN A 51 -4.54 11.51 -7.05
C GLN A 51 -3.89 10.24 -7.59
N LEU A 52 -2.59 10.05 -7.35
CA LEU A 52 -1.82 8.89 -7.79
C LEU A 52 -2.41 7.59 -7.24
N VAL A 53 -2.56 7.49 -5.92
CA VAL A 53 -3.00 6.24 -5.26
C VAL A 53 -4.47 5.91 -5.56
N ARG A 54 -5.28 6.88 -6.00
CA ARG A 54 -6.69 6.68 -6.34
C ARG A 54 -6.94 6.36 -7.80
N PHE A 55 -5.99 6.63 -8.68
CA PHE A 55 -6.16 6.36 -10.10
C PHE A 55 -6.41 4.87 -10.35
N ARG A 56 -7.26 4.55 -11.33
CA ARG A 56 -7.63 3.16 -11.69
C ARG A 56 -7.53 2.86 -13.18
N GLY A 57 -7.23 3.86 -14.02
CA GLY A 57 -7.21 3.73 -15.48
C GLY A 57 -5.95 3.03 -16.01
N TYR A 58 -5.46 2.00 -15.31
CA TYR A 58 -4.28 1.24 -15.71
C TYR A 58 -4.65 0.16 -16.75
N PRO A 59 -3.75 -0.17 -17.70
CA PRO A 59 -3.99 -1.25 -18.66
C PRO A 59 -4.23 -2.61 -18.01
N ASN A 60 -3.51 -2.91 -16.93
CA ASN A 60 -3.67 -4.11 -16.08
C ASN A 60 -4.64 -3.87 -14.90
N ALA A 61 -5.51 -2.86 -15.02
CA ALA A 61 -6.56 -2.53 -14.07
C ALA A 61 -6.07 -2.43 -12.60
N ASP A 62 -6.62 -3.27 -11.72
CA ASP A 62 -6.33 -3.23 -10.29
C ASP A 62 -4.90 -3.64 -9.96
N ILE A 63 -4.26 -4.47 -10.80
CA ILE A 63 -2.85 -4.85 -10.61
C ILE A 63 -1.94 -3.66 -10.79
N GLY A 64 -2.14 -2.84 -11.83
CA GLY A 64 -1.33 -1.63 -12.04
C GLY A 64 -1.53 -0.60 -10.95
N ARG A 65 -2.74 -0.55 -10.36
CA ARG A 65 -2.99 0.27 -9.18
C ARG A 65 -2.18 -0.23 -7.99
N ILE A 66 -2.19 -1.54 -7.71
CA ILE A 66 -1.43 -2.13 -6.60
C ILE A 66 0.07 -1.89 -6.80
N GLU A 67 0.60 -2.13 -8.00
CA GLU A 67 2.01 -1.90 -8.34
C GLU A 67 2.41 -0.44 -8.14
N THR A 68 1.56 0.51 -8.60
CA THR A 68 1.83 1.94 -8.42
C THR A 68 1.78 2.35 -6.94
N GLN A 69 0.81 1.83 -6.18
CA GLN A 69 0.71 2.08 -4.75
C GLN A 69 1.91 1.51 -3.98
N GLN A 70 2.36 0.30 -4.31
CA GLN A 70 3.56 -0.31 -3.73
C GLN A 70 4.81 0.52 -4.02
N ARG A 71 5.01 0.93 -5.28
CA ARG A 71 6.12 1.83 -5.65
C ARG A 71 6.05 3.16 -4.92
N PHE A 72 4.86 3.71 -4.74
CA PHE A 72 4.68 4.96 -3.99
C PHE A 72 5.02 4.78 -2.51
N LEU A 73 4.63 3.66 -1.88
CA LEU A 73 4.98 3.37 -0.49
C LEU A 73 6.49 3.21 -0.30
N LEU A 74 7.18 2.57 -1.26
CA LEU A 74 8.64 2.49 -1.25
C LEU A 74 9.28 3.88 -1.37
N ALA A 75 8.84 4.71 -2.32
CA ALA A 75 9.33 6.08 -2.48
C ALA A 75 9.01 6.96 -1.26
N LEU A 76 7.86 6.75 -0.62
CA LEU A 76 7.48 7.42 0.62
C LEU A 76 8.40 7.02 1.77
N ALA A 77 8.71 5.73 1.91
CA ALA A 77 9.64 5.23 2.92
C ALA A 77 11.05 5.79 2.70
N ASP A 78 11.56 5.75 1.47
CA ASP A 78 12.84 6.36 1.10
C ASP A 78 12.90 7.85 1.46
N GLN A 79 11.86 8.61 1.06
CA GLN A 79 11.75 10.03 1.37
C GLN A 79 11.69 10.31 2.89
N LEU A 80 10.97 9.48 3.65
CA LEU A 80 10.87 9.57 5.11
C LEU A 80 12.24 9.35 5.77
N LEU A 81 13.03 8.41 5.27
CA LEU A 81 14.32 7.99 5.83
C LEU A 81 15.47 8.93 5.46
N THR A 82 15.26 9.90 4.57
CA THR A 82 16.24 10.94 4.30
C THR A 82 16.61 11.71 5.58
N VAL A 83 17.90 12.04 5.73
CA VAL A 83 18.46 12.77 6.90
C VAL A 83 17.69 14.06 7.21
N ALA A 84 17.16 14.74 6.18
CA ALA A 84 16.39 15.97 6.32
C ALA A 84 15.03 15.79 7.01
N ASN A 85 14.45 14.58 6.97
CA ASN A 85 13.13 14.29 7.51
C ASN A 85 13.17 13.62 8.90
N VAL A 86 14.34 13.14 9.35
CA VAL A 86 14.53 12.56 10.70
C VAL A 86 14.05 13.48 11.83
N PRO A 87 14.36 14.79 11.85
CA PRO A 87 13.88 15.67 12.91
C PRO A 87 12.35 15.85 12.94
N LYS A 88 11.66 15.50 11.85
CA LYS A 88 10.20 15.62 11.71
C LYS A 88 9.44 14.42 12.27
N LEU A 89 10.12 13.32 12.62
CA LEU A 89 9.48 12.10 13.10
C LEU A 89 8.55 12.31 14.32
N PRO A 90 8.90 13.11 15.34
CA PRO A 90 7.99 13.36 16.45
C PRO A 90 6.68 14.02 15.98
N GLN A 91 6.75 14.95 15.03
CA GLN A 91 5.57 15.59 14.43
C GLN A 91 4.73 14.57 13.64
N LEU A 92 5.38 13.72 12.83
CA LEU A 92 4.71 12.68 12.06
C LEU A 92 4.00 11.67 12.96
N VAL A 93 4.62 11.26 14.06
CA VAL A 93 4.00 10.39 15.07
C VAL A 93 2.78 11.06 15.71
N SER A 94 2.84 12.36 16.00
CA SER A 94 1.69 13.13 16.53
C SER A 94 0.53 13.16 15.53
N ILE A 95 0.82 13.55 14.28
CA ILE A 95 -0.19 13.57 13.20
C ILE A 95 -0.81 12.18 13.03
N PHE A 96 0.01 11.13 12.98
CA PHE A 96 -0.48 9.77 12.83
C PHE A 96 -1.40 9.37 14.00
N ALA A 97 -0.97 9.60 15.25
CA ALA A 97 -1.76 9.26 16.44
C ALA A 97 -3.10 10.02 16.51
N GLU A 98 -3.14 11.26 16.03
CA GLU A 98 -4.35 12.09 16.04
C GLU A 98 -5.30 11.81 14.87
N ARG A 99 -4.77 11.32 13.73
CA ARG A 99 -5.51 11.23 12.46
C ARG A 99 -5.78 9.80 11.98
N VAL A 100 -5.13 8.82 12.57
CA VAL A 100 -5.27 7.39 12.23
C VAL A 100 -5.87 6.63 13.39
N GLU A 101 -7.01 6.01 13.15
CA GLU A 101 -7.60 5.03 14.07
C GLU A 101 -6.74 3.76 14.06
N THR A 102 -6.18 3.42 15.22
CA THR A 102 -5.28 2.27 15.42
C THR A 102 -5.37 1.78 16.87
N ASP A 103 -5.04 0.51 17.09
CA ASP A 103 -4.86 -0.09 18.41
C ASP A 103 -3.43 0.10 18.96
N LEU A 104 -2.53 0.69 18.17
CA LEU A 104 -1.18 1.04 18.61
C LEU A 104 -1.21 2.19 19.60
N SER A 105 -0.50 2.03 20.73
CA SER A 105 -0.30 3.14 21.65
C SER A 105 0.69 4.15 21.07
N PHE A 106 0.68 5.37 21.61
CA PHE A 106 1.68 6.39 21.24
C PHE A 106 3.13 5.88 21.44
N ARG A 107 3.36 5.06 22.47
CA ARG A 107 4.67 4.43 22.72
C ARG A 107 5.04 3.44 21.62
N ASP A 108 4.08 2.65 21.13
CA ASP A 108 4.31 1.71 20.03
C ASP A 108 4.67 2.46 18.75
N LEU A 109 3.96 3.55 18.45
CA LEU A 109 4.27 4.41 17.30
C LEU A 109 5.68 5.02 17.39
N GLN A 110 6.09 5.50 18.56
CA GLN A 110 7.46 5.97 18.79
C GLN A 110 8.49 4.86 18.61
N TRP A 111 8.18 3.64 19.06
CA TRP A 111 9.05 2.49 18.89
C TRP A 111 9.20 2.12 17.40
N PHE A 112 8.10 2.05 16.65
CA PHE A 112 8.11 1.82 15.21
C PHE A 112 8.87 2.91 14.45
N ALA A 113 8.67 4.19 14.80
CA ALA A 113 9.40 5.29 14.16
C ALA A 113 10.92 5.14 14.31
N ARG A 114 11.40 4.68 15.47
CA ARG A 114 12.83 4.38 15.67
C ARG A 114 13.28 3.17 14.87
N LYS A 115 12.45 2.13 14.76
CA LYS A 115 12.78 0.94 13.96
C LYS A 115 12.87 1.24 12.48
N VAL A 116 11.94 2.04 11.96
CA VAL A 116 11.95 2.49 10.58
C VAL A 116 13.25 3.25 10.29
N MET A 117 13.70 4.12 11.19
CA MET A 117 14.98 4.85 11.06
C MET A 117 16.23 3.97 10.95
N ASP A 118 16.17 2.72 11.41
CA ASP A 118 17.28 1.78 11.30
C ASP A 118 17.27 1.00 9.96
N LEU A 119 16.23 1.18 9.13
CA LEU A 119 16.04 0.47 7.86
C LEU A 119 16.70 1.21 6.70
N ASP A 120 17.16 0.43 5.72
CA ASP A 120 17.40 0.86 4.36
C ASP A 120 16.18 0.54 3.50
N ALA A 121 15.59 1.56 2.86
CA ALA A 121 14.39 1.39 2.04
C ALA A 121 14.58 0.45 0.85
N GLU A 122 15.80 0.35 0.31
CA GLU A 122 16.12 -0.47 -0.86
C GLU A 122 16.35 -1.94 -0.48
N THR A 123 16.92 -2.22 0.69
CA THR A 123 17.30 -3.59 1.08
C THR A 123 16.39 -4.24 2.12
N ASP A 124 15.80 -3.44 3.01
CA ASP A 124 15.10 -3.97 4.18
C ASP A 124 13.58 -3.96 4.04
N ILE A 125 13.05 -3.27 3.01
CA ILE A 125 11.61 -3.20 2.75
C ILE A 125 11.27 -4.04 1.52
N THR A 126 10.53 -5.11 1.74
CA THR A 126 9.96 -5.93 0.66
C THR A 126 8.45 -5.72 0.58
N VAL A 127 7.94 -5.53 -0.64
CA VAL A 127 6.51 -5.48 -0.95
C VAL A 127 6.14 -6.67 -1.82
N ALA A 128 5.01 -7.30 -1.53
CA ALA A 128 4.51 -8.43 -2.31
C ALA A 128 3.00 -8.30 -2.52
N THR A 129 2.53 -8.77 -3.68
CA THR A 129 1.12 -8.94 -3.98
C THR A 129 0.74 -10.39 -3.75
N LEU A 130 -0.40 -10.64 -3.09
CA LEU A 130 -0.88 -12.00 -2.89
C LEU A 130 -1.05 -12.73 -4.24
N PRO A 131 -0.59 -13.99 -4.35
CA PRO A 131 -0.52 -14.66 -5.64
C PRO A 131 -1.92 -15.03 -6.13
N ILE A 132 -2.28 -14.57 -7.32
CA ILE A 132 -3.60 -14.74 -7.91
C ILE A 132 -3.62 -16.03 -8.75
N ALA A 133 -4.59 -16.91 -8.47
CA ALA A 133 -4.88 -18.10 -9.28
C ALA A 133 -5.87 -17.80 -10.41
N GLY A 134 -6.73 -16.79 -10.23
CA GLY A 134 -7.73 -16.39 -11.22
C GLY A 134 -8.79 -15.48 -10.64
N PHE A 135 -9.80 -15.23 -11.47
CA PHE A 135 -10.96 -14.40 -11.14
C PHE A 135 -12.24 -15.22 -11.31
N GLY A 136 -13.29 -14.87 -10.58
CA GLY A 136 -14.61 -15.47 -10.81
C GLY A 136 -15.74 -14.60 -10.32
N ASN A 137 -16.96 -15.05 -10.60
CA ASN A 137 -18.17 -14.38 -10.15
C ASN A 137 -18.97 -15.32 -9.26
N TYR A 138 -19.40 -14.84 -8.10
CA TYR A 138 -20.31 -15.55 -7.21
C TYR A 138 -21.44 -14.63 -6.81
N GLN A 139 -22.67 -15.05 -7.11
CA GLN A 139 -23.89 -14.29 -6.83
C GLN A 139 -23.85 -12.84 -7.38
N GLY A 140 -23.25 -12.64 -8.56
CA GLY A 140 -23.14 -11.32 -9.18
C GLY A 140 -21.95 -10.49 -8.70
N HIS A 141 -21.17 -10.96 -7.72
CA HIS A 141 -19.98 -10.28 -7.21
C HIS A 141 -18.70 -10.88 -7.78
N ASN A 142 -17.74 -10.04 -8.16
CA ASN A 142 -16.45 -10.48 -8.67
C ASN A 142 -15.48 -10.77 -7.52
N TYR A 143 -14.79 -11.91 -7.59
CA TYR A 143 -13.81 -12.39 -6.62
C TYR A 143 -12.46 -12.63 -7.28
N VAL A 144 -11.40 -12.44 -6.49
CA VAL A 144 -10.02 -12.85 -6.81
C VAL A 144 -9.72 -14.11 -6.01
N TYR A 145 -9.28 -15.16 -6.68
CA TYR A 145 -8.87 -16.40 -6.04
C TYR A 145 -7.37 -16.43 -5.85
N LEU A 146 -6.92 -16.85 -4.68
CA LEU A 146 -5.50 -16.97 -4.36
C LEU A 146 -4.95 -18.34 -4.75
N ALA A 147 -3.74 -18.35 -5.31
CA ALA A 147 -2.98 -19.57 -5.55
C ALA A 147 -2.43 -20.09 -4.23
N LYS A 148 -3.09 -21.11 -3.65
CA LYS A 148 -2.81 -21.60 -2.30
C LYS A 148 -1.35 -21.98 -2.08
N ASP A 149 -0.76 -22.70 -3.01
CA ASP A 149 0.61 -23.22 -2.84
C ASP A 149 1.62 -22.08 -2.90
N ASN A 150 1.47 -21.16 -3.85
CA ASN A 150 2.26 -19.93 -3.92
C ASN A 150 2.03 -19.01 -2.71
N LEU A 151 0.81 -18.98 -2.14
CA LEU A 151 0.51 -18.18 -0.95
C LEU A 151 1.26 -18.73 0.26
N LEU A 152 1.24 -20.06 0.45
CA LEU A 152 1.99 -20.72 1.52
C LEU A 152 3.49 -20.49 1.38
N GLU A 153 4.01 -20.56 0.15
CA GLU A 153 5.40 -20.24 -0.13
C GLU A 153 5.73 -18.80 0.23
N LEU A 154 4.93 -17.83 -0.27
CA LEU A 154 5.10 -16.41 0.02
C LEU A 154 5.11 -16.15 1.53
N ILE A 155 4.12 -16.66 2.27
CA ILE A 155 4.01 -16.47 3.71
C ILE A 155 5.24 -17.03 4.43
N ASN A 156 5.64 -18.27 4.12
CA ASN A 156 6.76 -18.93 4.77
C ASN A 156 8.11 -18.26 4.51
N GLN A 157 8.27 -17.63 3.35
CA GLN A 157 9.51 -16.94 2.97
C GLN A 157 9.57 -15.49 3.46
N THR A 158 8.42 -14.87 3.79
CA THR A 158 8.36 -13.43 4.07
C THR A 158 7.93 -13.11 5.50
N ILE A 159 6.71 -13.48 5.88
CA ILE A 159 6.04 -12.96 7.08
C ILE A 159 5.77 -14.02 8.15
N ASN A 160 6.23 -15.26 7.98
CA ASN A 160 6.01 -16.33 8.95
C ASN A 160 6.71 -16.01 10.28
N PRO A 161 5.96 -15.77 11.37
CA PRO A 161 6.56 -15.44 12.67
C PRO A 161 7.03 -16.69 13.44
N PHE A 162 6.70 -17.89 12.95
CA PHE A 162 6.98 -19.15 13.61
C PHE A 162 8.28 -19.78 13.11
N LYS A 163 8.84 -20.66 13.94
CA LYS A 163 10.04 -21.45 13.58
C LYS A 163 9.73 -22.63 12.67
N TYR A 164 8.46 -22.92 12.44
CA TYR A 164 7.98 -24.03 11.62
C TYR A 164 7.16 -23.50 10.45
N PRO A 165 7.15 -24.20 9.30
CA PRO A 165 6.36 -23.77 8.16
C PRO A 165 4.86 -23.76 8.46
N ILE A 166 4.19 -22.68 8.07
CA ILE A 166 2.73 -22.61 7.97
C ILE A 166 2.29 -23.55 6.86
N THR A 167 1.28 -24.37 7.14
CA THR A 167 0.78 -25.41 6.25
C THR A 167 -0.62 -25.10 5.74
N ALA A 168 -1.07 -25.90 4.77
CA ALA A 168 -2.40 -25.85 4.21
C ALA A 168 -3.54 -26.03 5.25
N GLY A 169 -3.27 -26.63 6.41
CA GLY A 169 -4.23 -26.83 7.49
C GLY A 169 -4.34 -25.62 8.42
N ASP A 170 -3.34 -24.74 8.42
CA ASP A 170 -3.28 -23.54 9.27
C ASP A 170 -4.00 -22.34 8.63
N ILE A 171 -4.36 -22.44 7.34
CA ILE A 171 -4.97 -21.35 6.57
C ILE A 171 -6.32 -21.74 5.96
N SER A 172 -7.29 -20.83 6.11
CA SER A 172 -8.61 -20.92 5.47
C SER A 172 -8.65 -20.01 4.24
N ILE A 173 -8.49 -20.58 3.05
CA ILE A 173 -8.69 -19.86 1.79
C ILE A 173 -10.08 -20.20 1.27
N ILE A 174 -10.93 -19.19 1.09
CA ILE A 174 -12.23 -19.34 0.43
C ILE A 174 -11.96 -19.80 -1.01
N ARG A 175 -12.47 -20.98 -1.34
CA ARG A 175 -12.50 -21.51 -2.70
C ARG A 175 -13.97 -21.72 -3.04
N LEU A 176 -14.41 -21.24 -4.20
CA LEU A 176 -15.63 -21.80 -4.76
C LEU A 176 -15.31 -23.25 -5.12
N GLN A 177 -15.93 -24.21 -4.43
CA GLN A 177 -16.06 -25.53 -5.02
C GLN A 177 -16.89 -25.34 -6.29
N ASP A 178 -16.35 -25.78 -7.42
CA ASP A 178 -17.09 -25.90 -8.68
C ASP A 178 -18.35 -26.69 -8.32
N ASN A 179 -19.50 -26.02 -8.20
CA ASN A 179 -20.77 -26.67 -7.94
C ASN A 179 -21.20 -27.31 -9.27
N ARG A 180 -20.45 -28.33 -9.70
CA ARG A 180 -20.87 -29.28 -10.73
C ARG A 180 -21.74 -30.31 -10.05
N SER A 181 -23.02 -29.98 -9.90
CA SER A 181 -24.04 -30.94 -9.51
C SER A 181 -25.41 -30.44 -9.96
N GLY A 182 -25.92 -31.04 -11.06
CA GLY A 182 -27.32 -30.97 -11.48
C GLY A 182 -27.52 -30.47 -12.89
#